data_AF-A0A973F0C8-F1
#
_entry.id   AF-A0A973F0C8-F1
#
_cell.length_a   1.000
_cell.length_b   1.000
_cell.length_c   1.000
_cell.angle_alpha   90.00
_cell.angle_beta   90.00
_cell.angle_gamma   90.00
#
_symmetry.space_group_name_H-M   'P 1'
#
loop_
_entity.id
_entity.type
_entity.pdbx_description
1 polymer ?
#
loop_
_entity_poly.entity_id
_entity_poly.type
_entity_poly.pdbx_seq_one_letter_code
_entity_poly.pdbx_strand_id
1 'polypeptide(L)'
;MNKPELSFRWLKILLTTGIFLTTAGNICICQEKKEKGVKLVRQDDKQKVDVYINGSFFTSYQYPSNLEKPFLFPVNAPDGSVVTRGFPLEPRKGERVDHPHQIGLWFNHGNVNGLDFWNNSSAIPPDKKDAYGHIVVQKIDRAESGKKKGTLGVVSEWKDNKGNTVLTENTLYIFSADKNGWIIDHISTLTASAGPVKI
;
A
#
# COMPACT_ATOMS: atom_id res chain seq x y z
N MET A 1 -5.64 85.21 10.64
CA MET A 1 -4.39 85.59 11.33
C MET A 1 -3.42 84.41 11.27
N ASN A 2 -2.21 84.69 10.76
CA ASN A 2 -0.96 83.94 10.82
C ASN A 2 -0.86 82.52 10.19
N LYS A 3 -0.27 82.47 8.98
CA LYS A 3 0.58 81.35 8.51
C LYS A 3 1.89 81.31 9.32
N PRO A 4 2.51 80.14 9.51
CA PRO A 4 3.82 79.90 8.90
C PRO A 4 4.01 78.44 8.42
N GLU A 5 4.46 78.24 7.18
CA GLU A 5 5.84 77.92 6.73
C GLU A 5 6.13 76.40 6.62
N LEU A 6 6.45 76.02 5.38
CA LEU A 6 6.90 74.71 4.93
C LEU A 6 8.40 74.57 5.21
N SER A 7 8.81 73.46 5.83
CA SER A 7 10.20 73.00 5.75
C SER A 7 10.25 71.61 5.11
N PHE A 8 10.70 71.56 3.86
CA PHE A 8 11.02 70.33 3.14
C PHE A 8 12.35 69.76 3.65
N ARG A 9 12.32 68.55 4.21
CA ARG A 9 13.53 67.75 4.47
C ARG A 9 13.73 66.76 3.32
N TRP A 10 14.83 66.95 2.60
CA TRP A 10 15.28 66.05 1.53
C TRP A 10 15.79 64.74 2.14
N LEU A 11 15.11 63.62 1.86
CA LEU A 11 15.62 62.27 2.15
C LEU A 11 16.56 61.87 1.01
N LYS A 12 17.87 61.80 1.30
CA LYS A 12 18.86 61.27 0.36
C LYS A 12 18.65 59.76 0.23
N ILE A 13 18.11 59.32 -0.90
CA ILE A 13 18.07 57.90 -1.30
C ILE A 13 19.49 57.54 -1.78
N LEU A 14 20.22 56.73 -1.00
CA LEU A 14 21.41 56.04 -1.49
C LEU A 14 20.94 54.81 -2.30
N LEU A 15 21.02 54.89 -3.63
CA LEU A 15 21.02 53.70 -4.47
C LEU A 15 22.40 53.03 -4.35
N THR A 16 22.48 51.92 -3.61
CA THR A 16 23.59 50.98 -3.73
C THR A 16 23.31 50.04 -4.90
N THR A 17 23.99 50.27 -6.02
CA THR A 17 24.05 49.33 -7.15
C THR A 17 24.87 48.11 -6.74
N GLY A 18 24.17 47.06 -6.30
CA GLY A 18 24.76 45.73 -6.11
C GLY A 18 24.98 45.05 -7.46
N ILE A 19 26.23 44.93 -7.89
CA ILE A 19 26.61 44.10 -9.04
C ILE A 19 26.51 42.64 -8.59
N PHE A 20 25.47 41.93 -9.03
CA PHE A 20 25.39 40.48 -8.89
C PHE A 20 26.23 39.83 -10.01
N LEU A 21 27.42 39.34 -9.66
CA LEU A 21 28.14 38.38 -10.49
C LEU A 21 27.38 37.05 -10.43
N THR A 22 26.61 36.73 -11.47
CA THR A 22 26.03 35.40 -11.63
C THR A 22 27.10 34.47 -12.19
N THR A 23 27.72 33.66 -11.34
CA THR A 23 28.50 32.50 -11.79
C THR A 23 27.52 31.45 -12.31
N ALA A 24 27.52 31.23 -13.63
CA ALA A 24 26.82 30.12 -14.25
C ALA A 24 27.50 28.80 -13.85
N GLY A 25 27.12 28.25 -12.70
CA GLY A 25 27.47 26.89 -12.31
C GLY A 25 26.71 25.93 -13.21
N ASN A 26 27.44 25.18 -14.06
CA ASN A 26 26.87 24.04 -14.78
C ASN A 26 26.48 22.97 -13.75
N ILE A 27 25.21 22.96 -13.36
CA ILE A 27 24.62 21.87 -12.58
C ILE A 27 24.50 20.68 -13.53
N CYS A 28 25.40 19.71 -13.38
CA CYS A 28 25.26 18.41 -14.01
C CYS A 28 24.13 17.67 -13.27
N ILE A 29 22.92 17.75 -13.80
CA ILE A 29 21.80 16.94 -13.31
C ILE A 29 22.06 15.51 -13.80
N CYS A 30 22.63 14.68 -12.94
CA CYS A 30 22.58 13.23 -13.14
C CYS A 30 21.12 12.80 -13.08
N GLN A 31 20.51 12.52 -14.23
CA GLN A 31 19.22 11.83 -14.26
C GLN A 31 19.41 10.42 -13.67
N GLU A 32 18.80 10.16 -12.52
CA GLU A 32 18.70 8.80 -11.99
C GLU A 32 18.03 7.92 -13.04
N LYS A 33 18.77 6.88 -13.46
CA LYS A 33 18.28 5.91 -14.43
C LYS A 33 17.15 5.13 -13.75
N LYS A 34 15.89 5.46 -14.07
CA LYS A 34 14.73 4.71 -13.57
C LYS A 34 14.96 3.21 -13.80
N GLU A 35 15.04 2.45 -12.70
CA GLU A 35 15.12 0.99 -12.75
C GLU A 35 13.95 0.50 -13.62
N LYS A 36 14.20 -0.38 -14.59
CA LYS A 36 13.13 -0.93 -15.46
C LYS A 36 12.72 -2.31 -14.98
N GLY A 37 11.43 -2.60 -15.07
CA GLY A 37 10.85 -3.89 -14.70
C GLY A 37 10.19 -3.87 -13.33
N VAL A 38 10.01 -5.06 -12.76
CA VAL A 38 9.31 -5.29 -11.50
C VAL A 38 10.30 -5.78 -10.46
N LYS A 39 10.32 -5.13 -9.31
CA LYS A 39 11.21 -5.44 -8.19
C LYS A 39 10.38 -5.78 -6.97
N LEU A 40 10.64 -6.93 -6.38
CA LEU A 40 10.05 -7.38 -5.12
C LEU A 40 11.12 -7.31 -4.04
N VAL A 41 10.79 -6.69 -2.91
CA VAL A 41 11.69 -6.55 -1.75
C VAL A 41 11.01 -7.14 -0.52
N ARG A 42 11.49 -8.32 -0.12
CA ARG A 42 10.99 -9.05 1.05
C ARG A 42 11.53 -8.41 2.35
N GLN A 43 10.64 -8.17 3.31
CA GLN A 43 10.92 -7.64 4.64
C GLN A 43 10.17 -8.50 5.67
N ASP A 44 10.73 -9.67 5.97
CA ASP A 44 10.11 -10.66 6.85
C ASP A 44 9.91 -10.15 8.28
N ASP A 45 10.87 -9.36 8.78
CA ASP A 45 10.82 -8.69 10.08
C ASP A 45 9.60 -7.76 10.22
N LYS A 46 9.10 -7.24 9.09
CA LYS A 46 7.93 -6.37 9.01
C LYS A 46 6.71 -7.07 8.43
N GLN A 47 6.79 -8.39 8.21
CA GLN A 47 5.72 -9.19 7.62
C GLN A 47 5.15 -8.59 6.33
N LYS A 48 6.04 -8.17 5.41
CA LYS A 48 5.63 -7.62 4.12
C LYS A 48 6.59 -7.89 2.97
N VAL A 49 6.06 -7.75 1.74
CA VAL A 49 6.83 -7.71 0.49
C VAL A 49 6.46 -6.44 -0.26
N ASP A 50 7.42 -5.54 -0.45
CA ASP A 50 7.23 -4.32 -1.24
C ASP A 50 7.39 -4.63 -2.72
N VAL A 51 6.53 -4.05 -3.55
CA VAL A 51 6.53 -4.20 -5.00
C VAL A 51 6.77 -2.84 -5.63
N TYR A 52 7.77 -2.78 -6.51
CA TYR A 52 8.09 -1.59 -7.30
C TYR A 52 7.96 -1.93 -8.78
N ILE A 53 7.43 -1.00 -9.56
CA ILE A 53 7.35 -1.09 -11.01
C ILE A 53 8.03 0.13 -11.62
N ASN A 54 9.02 -0.12 -12.47
CA ASN A 54 9.84 0.90 -13.11
C ASN A 54 10.46 1.91 -12.11
N GLY A 55 10.90 1.41 -10.95
CA GLY A 55 11.49 2.19 -9.86
C GLY A 55 10.48 2.93 -8.96
N SER A 56 9.21 2.98 -9.35
CA SER A 56 8.15 3.59 -8.53
C SER A 56 7.50 2.56 -7.61
N PHE A 57 7.18 2.96 -6.38
CA PHE A 57 6.46 2.10 -5.45
C PHE A 57 5.04 1.81 -5.96
N PHE A 58 4.70 0.52 -6.07
CA PHE A 58 3.39 0.09 -6.50
C PHE A 58 2.49 -0.22 -5.30
N THR A 59 2.89 -1.19 -4.48
CA THR A 59 2.12 -1.67 -3.33
C THR A 59 3.00 -2.52 -2.42
N SER A 60 2.54 -2.79 -1.20
CA SER A 60 3.10 -3.86 -0.36
C SER A 60 2.07 -4.97 -0.16
N TYR A 61 2.49 -6.23 -0.29
CA TYR A 61 1.75 -7.35 0.26
C TYR A 61 2.07 -7.44 1.75
N GLN A 62 1.08 -7.24 2.61
CA GLN A 62 1.23 -7.18 4.06
C GLN A 62 0.46 -8.33 4.70
N TYR A 63 1.08 -8.97 5.69
CA TYR A 63 0.52 -10.12 6.40
C TYR A 63 0.82 -10.04 7.91
N PRO A 64 0.46 -8.92 8.56
CA PRO A 64 0.81 -8.74 9.97
C PRO A 64 -0.04 -9.66 10.86
N SER A 65 0.57 -10.16 11.93
CA SER A 65 -0.09 -11.12 12.85
C SER A 65 -1.25 -10.54 13.65
N ASN A 66 -1.39 -9.22 13.70
CA ASN A 66 -2.45 -8.51 14.42
C ASN A 66 -3.66 -8.15 13.54
N LEU A 67 -3.71 -8.60 12.27
CA LEU A 67 -4.84 -8.45 11.38
C LEU A 67 -5.35 -9.81 10.91
N GLU A 68 -6.63 -9.84 10.54
CA GLU A 68 -7.38 -11.08 10.33
C GLU A 68 -7.16 -11.71 8.95
N LYS A 69 -6.40 -11.04 8.07
CA LYS A 69 -6.16 -11.44 6.68
C LYS A 69 -5.00 -10.63 6.07
N PRO A 70 -4.28 -11.19 5.08
CA PRO A 70 -3.31 -10.45 4.31
C PRO A 70 -3.98 -9.55 3.25
N PHE A 71 -3.28 -8.50 2.82
CA PHE A 71 -3.80 -7.52 1.86
C PHE A 71 -2.67 -6.81 1.12
N LEU A 72 -3.02 -6.18 0.00
CA LEU A 72 -2.18 -5.25 -0.74
C LEU A 72 -2.53 -3.81 -0.33
N PHE A 73 -1.57 -3.06 0.20
CA PHE A 73 -1.77 -1.67 0.59
C PHE A 73 -0.47 -0.85 0.66
N PRO A 74 -0.50 0.46 0.33
CA PRO A 74 -1.49 1.08 -0.55
C PRO A 74 -1.27 0.63 -1.99
N VAL A 75 -2.33 0.53 -2.80
CA VAL A 75 -2.17 0.31 -4.25
C VAL A 75 -2.07 1.66 -4.94
N ASN A 76 -0.97 1.92 -5.64
CA ASN A 76 -0.73 3.15 -6.37
C ASN A 76 -0.85 2.96 -7.88
N ALA A 77 -1.34 3.98 -8.57
CA ALA A 77 -1.36 4.04 -10.03
C ALA A 77 -0.02 4.61 -10.57
N PRO A 78 0.27 4.45 -11.89
CA PRO A 78 1.53 4.90 -12.48
C PRO A 78 1.82 6.40 -12.36
N ASP A 79 0.78 7.22 -12.21
CA ASP A 79 0.85 8.67 -12.01
C ASP A 79 1.08 9.08 -10.55
N GLY A 80 1.14 8.11 -9.63
CA GLY A 80 1.27 8.32 -8.19
C GLY A 80 -0.06 8.47 -7.45
N SER A 81 -1.19 8.40 -8.14
CA SER A 81 -2.51 8.43 -7.50
C SER A 81 -2.70 7.17 -6.64
N VAL A 82 -3.18 7.34 -5.40
CA VAL A 82 -3.48 6.21 -4.52
C VAL A 82 -4.88 5.68 -4.83
N VAL A 83 -4.98 4.39 -5.17
CA VAL A 83 -6.23 3.72 -5.55
C VAL A 83 -7.02 3.24 -4.33
N THR A 84 -6.32 2.66 -3.34
CA THR A 84 -6.96 2.17 -2.11
C THR A 84 -7.19 3.31 -1.12
N ARG A 85 -8.36 3.33 -0.46
CA ARG A 85 -8.62 4.21 0.69
C ARG A 85 -7.65 3.90 1.85
N GLY A 86 -7.43 4.86 2.73
CA GLY A 86 -6.48 4.74 3.84
C GLY A 86 -7.05 4.11 5.13
N PHE A 87 -8.33 4.33 5.46
CA PHE A 87 -8.92 3.75 6.69
C PHE A 87 -8.95 2.20 6.64
N PRO A 88 -8.61 1.50 7.75
CA PRO A 88 -8.25 2.01 9.08
C PRO A 88 -6.76 2.28 9.30
N LEU A 89 -5.87 1.94 8.36
CA LEU A 89 -4.42 1.98 8.57
C LEU A 89 -3.86 3.40 8.53
N GLU A 90 -4.22 4.18 7.52
CA GLU A 90 -3.76 5.56 7.30
C GLU A 90 -4.96 6.47 6.96
N PRO A 91 -5.88 6.75 7.90
CA PRO A 91 -7.11 7.49 7.61
C PRO A 91 -6.83 8.88 7.00
N ARG A 92 -7.50 9.22 5.89
CA ARG A 92 -7.34 10.52 5.20
C ARG A 92 -8.61 11.36 5.27
N LYS A 93 -8.44 12.68 5.30
CA LYS A 93 -9.56 13.64 5.33
C LYS A 93 -10.48 13.43 4.11
N GLY A 94 -11.78 13.27 4.36
CA GLY A 94 -12.78 13.09 3.32
C GLY A 94 -13.06 11.62 2.94
N GLU A 95 -12.26 10.67 3.43
CA GLU A 95 -12.58 9.25 3.27
C GLU A 95 -13.63 8.79 4.29
N ARG A 96 -14.41 7.78 3.90
CA ARG A 96 -15.34 7.13 4.83
C ARG A 96 -14.56 6.31 5.86
N VAL A 97 -15.02 6.41 7.10
CA VAL A 97 -14.50 5.72 8.28
C VAL A 97 -15.49 4.61 8.67
N ASP A 98 -15.93 3.85 7.68
CA ASP A 98 -16.85 2.73 7.81
C ASP A 98 -16.14 1.41 7.45
N HIS A 99 -16.79 0.30 7.80
CA HIS A 99 -16.36 -1.06 7.45
C HIS A 99 -14.85 -1.30 7.69
N PRO A 100 -14.40 -1.34 8.95
CA PRO A 100 -12.97 -1.45 9.28
C PRO A 100 -12.28 -2.72 8.77
N HIS A 101 -13.05 -3.73 8.33
CA HIS A 101 -12.53 -4.92 7.65
C HIS A 101 -12.11 -4.67 6.19
N GLN A 102 -12.55 -3.57 5.55
CA GLN A 102 -12.21 -3.23 4.16
C GLN A 102 -10.83 -2.55 4.09
N ILE A 103 -9.76 -3.34 4.25
CA ILE A 103 -8.37 -2.87 4.29
C ILE A 103 -7.67 -3.16 2.95
N GLY A 104 -7.28 -2.14 2.19
CA GLY A 104 -6.52 -2.35 0.95
C GLY A 104 -7.25 -3.21 -0.10
N LEU A 105 -6.50 -4.06 -0.80
CA LEU A 105 -6.99 -5.02 -1.79
C LEU A 105 -6.69 -6.46 -1.37
N TRP A 106 -7.69 -7.33 -1.38
CA TRP A 106 -7.57 -8.75 -0.99
C TRP A 106 -8.65 -9.60 -1.66
N PHE A 107 -8.47 -10.92 -1.58
CA PHE A 107 -9.45 -11.93 -1.99
C PHE A 107 -9.94 -12.68 -0.76
N ASN A 108 -11.24 -12.98 -0.70
CA ASN A 108 -11.83 -13.77 0.38
C ASN A 108 -13.23 -14.29 0.00
N HIS A 109 -13.78 -15.19 0.81
CA HIS A 109 -15.17 -15.62 0.77
C HIS A 109 -15.92 -15.15 2.02
N GLY A 110 -17.23 -14.92 1.86
CA GLY A 110 -18.11 -14.55 2.97
C GLY A 110 -18.27 -15.71 3.94
N ASN A 111 -18.93 -16.78 3.50
CA ASN A 111 -19.22 -17.96 4.32
C ASN A 111 -18.28 -19.11 3.92
N VAL A 112 -17.51 -19.64 4.86
CA VAL A 112 -16.76 -20.88 4.67
C VAL A 112 -17.06 -21.81 5.85
N ASN A 113 -17.74 -22.92 5.58
CA ASN A 113 -18.22 -23.85 6.60
C ASN A 113 -19.01 -23.18 7.75
N GLY A 114 -19.79 -22.14 7.44
CA GLY A 114 -20.60 -21.38 8.41
C GLY A 114 -19.86 -20.23 9.09
N LEU A 115 -18.57 -20.04 8.82
CA LEU A 115 -17.76 -18.95 9.39
C LEU A 115 -17.68 -17.76 8.43
N ASP A 116 -17.72 -16.56 8.99
CA ASP A 116 -17.53 -15.31 8.25
C ASP A 116 -16.04 -14.92 8.17
N PHE A 117 -15.44 -15.00 6.98
CA PHE A 117 -14.06 -14.55 6.75
C PHE A 117 -13.99 -13.10 6.23
N TRP A 118 -15.10 -12.58 5.69
CA TRP A 118 -15.18 -11.26 5.06
C TRP A 118 -15.19 -10.14 6.09
N ASN A 119 -16.15 -10.18 7.02
CA ASN A 119 -16.42 -9.07 7.95
C ASN A 119 -15.52 -9.04 9.20
N ASN A 120 -14.62 -10.02 9.35
CA ASN A 120 -13.74 -10.08 10.51
C ASN A 120 -12.78 -8.88 10.58
N SER A 121 -12.75 -8.22 11.74
CA SER A 121 -11.90 -7.07 12.07
C SER A 121 -11.73 -6.92 13.58
N SER A 122 -10.91 -5.96 14.01
CA SER A 122 -10.75 -5.57 15.43
C SER A 122 -12.02 -4.99 16.07
N ALA A 123 -13.02 -4.60 15.27
CA ALA A 123 -14.28 -4.08 15.77
C ALA A 123 -15.27 -5.17 16.22
N ILE A 124 -14.99 -6.44 15.93
CA ILE A 124 -15.84 -7.56 16.35
C ILE A 124 -15.64 -7.82 17.85
N PRO A 125 -16.70 -7.77 18.67
CA PRO A 125 -16.61 -8.08 20.09
C PRO A 125 -16.05 -9.49 20.36
N PRO A 126 -15.25 -9.70 21.42
CA PRO A 126 -14.66 -11.01 21.73
C PRO A 126 -15.68 -12.14 21.83
N ASP A 127 -16.85 -11.90 22.41
CA ASP A 127 -17.95 -12.86 22.57
C ASP A 127 -18.64 -13.25 21.25
N LYS A 128 -18.33 -12.54 20.15
CA LYS A 128 -18.86 -12.83 18.81
C LYS A 128 -17.81 -13.41 17.86
N LYS A 129 -16.54 -13.45 18.26
CA LYS A 129 -15.43 -13.94 17.41
C LYS A 129 -15.62 -15.38 16.96
N ASP A 130 -16.43 -16.16 17.68
CA ASP A 130 -16.63 -17.57 17.36
C ASP A 130 -17.26 -17.82 15.99
N ALA A 131 -18.02 -16.85 15.47
CA ALA A 131 -18.65 -16.92 14.16
C ALA A 131 -17.72 -16.55 12.99
N TYR A 132 -16.46 -16.20 13.26
CA TYR A 132 -15.53 -15.65 12.27
C TYR A 132 -14.31 -16.55 12.04
N GLY A 133 -13.81 -16.48 10.81
CA GLY A 133 -12.53 -17.07 10.44
C GLY A 133 -11.45 -16.01 10.19
N HIS A 134 -10.20 -16.45 10.11
CA HIS A 134 -9.05 -15.60 9.80
C HIS A 134 -8.07 -16.32 8.87
N ILE A 135 -7.35 -15.55 8.06
CA ILE A 135 -6.38 -16.06 7.09
C ILE A 135 -4.97 -15.76 7.58
N VAL A 136 -4.20 -16.82 7.82
CA VAL A 136 -2.83 -16.73 8.36
C VAL A 136 -1.84 -17.15 7.29
N VAL A 137 -1.00 -16.21 6.85
CA VAL A 137 0.12 -16.51 5.95
C VAL A 137 1.14 -17.38 6.70
N GLN A 138 1.38 -18.58 6.18
CA GLN A 138 2.36 -19.51 6.73
C GLN A 138 3.75 -19.23 6.17
N LYS A 139 3.84 -18.94 4.88
CA LYS A 139 5.11 -18.61 4.22
C LYS A 139 4.93 -17.83 2.93
N ILE A 140 5.96 -17.04 2.65
CA ILE A 140 6.26 -16.57 1.30
C ILE A 140 7.23 -17.59 0.67
N ASP A 141 6.76 -18.38 -0.28
CA ASP A 141 7.56 -19.42 -0.93
C ASP A 141 8.25 -18.93 -2.21
N ARG A 142 7.81 -17.81 -2.78
CA ARG A 142 8.42 -17.16 -3.93
C ARG A 142 8.32 -15.64 -3.82
N ALA A 143 9.41 -14.93 -4.11
CA ALA A 143 9.42 -13.47 -4.28
C ALA A 143 10.46 -13.10 -5.34
N GLU A 144 10.06 -13.14 -6.61
CA GLU A 144 10.95 -13.04 -7.75
C GLU A 144 10.74 -11.73 -8.51
N SER A 145 11.82 -10.96 -8.64
CA SER A 145 11.88 -9.76 -9.49
C SER A 145 12.09 -10.15 -10.95
N GLY A 146 11.67 -9.31 -11.89
CA GLY A 146 11.88 -9.59 -13.31
C GLY A 146 11.67 -8.40 -14.24
N LYS A 147 12.28 -8.45 -15.43
CA LYS A 147 12.27 -7.33 -16.40
C LYS A 147 10.89 -6.99 -16.95
N LYS A 148 9.99 -7.99 -17.06
CA LYS A 148 8.63 -7.83 -17.59
C LYS A 148 7.56 -8.03 -16.52
N LYS A 149 7.77 -8.99 -15.62
CA LYS A 149 6.85 -9.37 -14.56
C LYS A 149 7.64 -9.72 -13.30
N GLY A 150 7.03 -9.52 -12.14
CA GLY A 150 7.50 -10.05 -10.87
C GLY A 150 6.44 -10.99 -10.29
N THR A 151 6.86 -11.98 -9.50
CA THR A 151 5.93 -12.97 -8.95
C THR A 151 6.10 -13.15 -7.45
N LEU A 152 4.99 -13.25 -6.74
CA LEU A 152 4.93 -13.50 -5.31
C LEU A 152 4.06 -14.73 -5.07
N GLY A 153 4.66 -15.77 -4.49
CA GLY A 153 3.98 -16.99 -4.07
C GLY A 153 3.78 -16.98 -2.55
N VAL A 154 2.55 -17.29 -2.14
CA VAL A 154 2.13 -17.27 -0.73
C VAL A 154 1.36 -18.54 -0.42
N VAL A 155 1.69 -19.16 0.71
CA VAL A 155 0.89 -20.23 1.30
C VAL A 155 0.22 -19.71 2.56
N SER A 156 -1.11 -19.82 2.60
CA SER A 156 -1.94 -19.36 3.72
C SER A 156 -2.86 -20.46 4.24
N GLU A 157 -3.18 -20.38 5.52
CA GLU A 157 -4.19 -21.23 6.16
C GLU A 157 -5.41 -20.38 6.51
N TRP A 158 -6.58 -20.87 6.16
CA TRP A 158 -7.85 -20.30 6.57
C TRP A 158 -8.31 -21.04 7.81
N LYS A 159 -8.35 -20.34 8.94
CA LYS A 159 -8.56 -20.92 10.27
C LYS A 159 -9.88 -20.51 10.88
N ASP A 160 -10.46 -21.43 11.65
CA ASP A 160 -11.54 -21.12 12.57
C ASP A 160 -11.05 -20.37 13.81
N ASN A 161 -11.97 -19.96 14.69
CA ASN A 161 -11.62 -19.26 15.95
C ASN A 161 -10.80 -20.12 16.93
N LYS A 162 -10.79 -21.46 16.74
CA LYS A 162 -10.09 -22.42 17.61
C LYS A 162 -8.68 -22.72 17.09
N GLY A 163 -8.30 -22.13 15.95
CA GLY A 163 -7.00 -22.33 15.29
C GLY A 163 -6.94 -23.56 14.39
N ASN A 164 -8.06 -24.25 14.14
CA ASN A 164 -8.08 -25.38 13.20
C ASN A 164 -8.05 -24.85 11.77
N THR A 165 -7.23 -25.46 10.92
CA THR A 165 -7.20 -25.15 9.49
C THR A 165 -8.39 -25.78 8.78
N VAL A 166 -9.24 -24.94 8.20
CA VAL A 166 -10.41 -25.33 7.40
C VAL A 166 -9.99 -25.66 5.98
N LEU A 167 -9.18 -24.78 5.38
CA LEU A 167 -8.58 -24.95 4.07
C LEU A 167 -7.20 -24.28 4.02
N THR A 168 -6.38 -24.72 3.07
CA THR A 168 -5.15 -24.04 2.69
C THR A 168 -5.34 -23.33 1.36
N GLU A 169 -4.73 -22.17 1.23
CA GLU A 169 -4.68 -21.38 0.00
C GLU A 169 -3.24 -21.28 -0.49
N ASN A 170 -3.01 -21.62 -1.76
CA ASN A 170 -1.78 -21.28 -2.46
C ASN A 170 -2.08 -20.15 -3.45
N THR A 171 -1.52 -18.98 -3.20
CA THR A 171 -1.72 -17.79 -4.03
C THR A 171 -0.47 -17.48 -4.84
N LEU A 172 -0.64 -17.22 -6.13
CA LEU A 172 0.36 -16.60 -6.99
C LEU A 172 -0.12 -15.21 -7.40
N TYR A 173 0.61 -14.18 -6.97
CA TYR A 173 0.48 -12.85 -7.51
C TYR A 173 1.47 -12.65 -8.65
N ILE A 174 0.99 -12.06 -9.75
CA ILE A 174 1.83 -11.63 -10.87
C ILE A 174 1.67 -10.13 -11.03
N PHE A 175 2.77 -9.41 -10.84
CA PHE A 175 2.82 -7.97 -11.02
C PHE A 175 3.46 -7.66 -12.37
N SER A 176 2.83 -6.77 -13.15
CA SER A 176 3.37 -6.37 -14.45
C SER A 176 2.90 -4.98 -14.85
N ALA A 177 3.42 -4.48 -15.98
CA ALA A 177 3.00 -3.22 -16.56
C ALA A 177 2.89 -3.36 -18.08
N ASP A 178 1.93 -2.65 -18.65
CA ASP A 178 1.75 -2.49 -20.09
C ASP A 178 1.58 -1.00 -20.45
N LYS A 179 1.12 -0.72 -21.68
CA LYS A 179 0.87 0.66 -22.14
C LYS A 179 -0.33 1.34 -21.46
N ASN A 180 -1.20 0.58 -20.80
CA ASN A 180 -2.45 1.04 -20.22
C ASN A 180 -2.35 1.22 -18.69
N GLY A 181 -1.44 0.51 -18.03
CA GLY A 181 -1.23 0.68 -16.60
C GLY A 181 -0.38 -0.41 -15.96
N TRP A 182 -0.51 -0.50 -14.63
CA TRP A 182 0.06 -1.57 -13.82
C TRP A 182 -1.02 -2.61 -13.52
N ILE A 183 -0.62 -3.89 -13.52
CA ILE A 183 -1.52 -5.04 -13.48
C ILE A 183 -1.11 -5.92 -12.30
N ILE A 184 -2.12 -6.43 -11.58
CA ILE A 184 -2.01 -7.46 -10.56
C ILE A 184 -2.91 -8.62 -11.00
N ASP A 185 -2.30 -9.75 -11.35
CA ASP A 185 -3.04 -11.01 -11.43
C ASP A 185 -2.99 -11.70 -10.07
N HIS A 186 -4.15 -12.13 -9.56
CA HIS A 186 -4.27 -12.99 -8.38
C HIS A 186 -4.78 -14.35 -8.83
N ILE A 187 -4.00 -15.40 -8.60
CA ILE A 187 -4.38 -16.78 -8.90
C ILE A 187 -4.35 -17.56 -7.58
N SER A 188 -5.49 -18.10 -7.17
CA SER A 188 -5.63 -18.82 -5.91
C SER A 188 -6.08 -20.26 -6.15
N THR A 189 -5.43 -21.19 -5.46
CA THR A 189 -5.86 -22.58 -5.35
C THR A 189 -6.24 -22.86 -3.90
N LEU A 190 -7.54 -23.05 -3.66
CA LEU A 190 -8.08 -23.42 -2.36
C LEU A 190 -8.16 -24.95 -2.26
N THR A 191 -7.60 -25.51 -1.18
CA THR A 191 -7.58 -26.96 -0.91
C THR A 191 -8.12 -27.22 0.47
N ALA A 192 -9.18 -28.03 0.56
CA ALA A 192 -9.76 -28.44 1.83
C ALA A 192 -8.77 -29.25 2.68
N SER A 193 -8.68 -28.95 3.98
CA SER A 193 -7.64 -29.54 4.85
C SER A 193 -8.11 -30.75 5.67
N ALA A 194 -9.35 -30.76 6.12
CA ALA A 194 -9.87 -31.81 7.02
C ALA A 194 -11.36 -32.11 6.79
N GLY A 195 -11.74 -32.33 5.53
CA GLY A 195 -13.12 -32.69 5.14
C GLY A 195 -13.72 -31.72 4.11
N PRO A 196 -15.00 -31.89 3.74
CA PRO A 196 -15.63 -31.02 2.76
C PRO A 196 -15.62 -29.55 3.19
N VAL A 197 -15.34 -28.67 2.23
CA VAL A 197 -15.47 -27.22 2.39
C VAL A 197 -16.68 -26.75 1.59
N LYS A 198 -17.56 -25.99 2.26
CA LYS A 198 -18.70 -25.29 1.66
C LYS A 198 -18.39 -23.81 1.61
N ILE A 199 -18.57 -23.23 0.43
CA ILE A 199 -18.38 -21.81 0.11
C ILE A 199 -19.70 -21.25 -0.42
#